data_AF-A0A5C7F089-F1
#
_entry.id   AF-A0A5C7F089-F1
#
_cell.length_a   1.000
_cell.length_b   1.000
_cell.length_c   1.000
_cell.angle_alpha   90.00
_cell.angle_beta   90.00
_cell.angle_gamma   90.00
#
_symmetry.space_group_name_H-M   'P 1'
#
loop_
_entity.id
_entity.type
_entity.pdbx_description
1 polymer ?
#
loop_
_entity_poly.entity_id
_entity_poly.type
_entity_poly.pdbx_seq_one_letter_code
_entity_poly.pdbx_strand_id
1 'polypeptide(L)'
;MAAAPTYRIHVGAVDWEHPQWVGSFYPEDLPAEWRLAYYNQWFDCVLVPAHRWMAAAAEELARWRADTLDRFRFVLETGPQPVPEEARARAASLGPKLGMWYPTKGGGGPRLEWLLPGEDMKQLAARLRALAGQGHETYLIGQSPDAEYLNRVVTLLELLRL
;
A
#
# COMPACT_ATOMS: atom_id res chain seq x y z
N MET A 1 20.67 10.67 -20.04
CA MET A 1 19.78 9.50 -20.19
C MET A 1 18.42 9.91 -19.62
N ALA A 2 17.39 10.02 -20.46
CA ALA A 2 16.04 10.30 -19.97
C ALA A 2 15.55 9.05 -19.21
N ALA A 3 15.17 9.21 -17.95
CA ALA A 3 14.60 8.14 -17.16
C ALA A 3 13.35 7.62 -17.87
N ALA A 4 13.24 6.30 -18.04
CA ALA A 4 12.00 5.70 -18.50
C ALA A 4 10.89 6.15 -17.55
N PRO A 5 9.77 6.71 -18.03
CA PRO A 5 8.64 7.00 -17.16
C PRO A 5 8.25 5.69 -16.48
N THR A 6 8.47 5.64 -15.17
CA THR A 6 8.31 4.42 -14.37
C THR A 6 6.86 4.42 -13.91
N TYR A 7 5.94 4.11 -14.83
CA TYR A 7 4.54 3.89 -14.48
C TYR A 7 4.51 2.58 -13.70
N ARG A 8 4.52 2.67 -12.36
CA ARG A 8 4.44 1.50 -11.49
C ARG A 8 3.16 1.58 -10.68
N ILE A 9 2.32 0.55 -10.83
CA ILE A 9 1.14 0.36 -10.02
C ILE A 9 1.52 -0.56 -8.86
N HIS A 10 1.45 -0.05 -7.64
CA HIS A 10 1.63 -0.81 -6.41
C HIS A 10 0.27 -1.23 -5.88
N VAL A 11 0.09 -2.51 -5.57
CA VAL A 11 -1.16 -3.03 -4.99
C VAL A 11 -1.00 -3.22 -3.50
N GLY A 12 -2.04 -2.90 -2.74
CA GLY A 12 -2.06 -3.04 -1.29
C GLY A 12 -3.48 -3.00 -0.70
N ALA A 13 -3.53 -2.98 0.63
CA ALA A 13 -4.74 -2.90 1.42
C ALA A 13 -4.64 -1.76 2.44
N VAL A 14 -5.76 -1.47 3.12
CA VAL A 14 -5.76 -0.62 4.32
C VAL A 14 -5.35 -1.46 5.52
N ASP A 15 -4.19 -1.19 6.08
CA ASP A 15 -3.55 -2.04 7.11
C ASP A 15 -3.22 -3.46 6.59
N TRP A 16 -2.49 -4.22 7.39
CA TRP A 16 -2.20 -5.64 7.18
C TRP A 16 -2.82 -6.51 8.28
N GLU A 17 -3.28 -5.91 9.38
CA GLU A 17 -3.91 -6.62 10.49
C GLU A 17 -5.41 -6.81 10.27
N HIS A 18 -5.77 -7.91 9.60
CA HIS A 18 -7.16 -8.30 9.42
C HIS A 18 -7.43 -9.69 10.02
N PRO A 19 -8.31 -9.81 11.04
CA PRO A 19 -8.62 -11.11 11.65
C PRO A 19 -9.16 -12.14 10.66
N GLN A 20 -9.94 -11.69 9.67
CA GLN A 20 -10.49 -12.54 8.61
C GLN A 20 -9.45 -13.13 7.64
N TRP A 21 -8.21 -12.64 7.67
CA TRP A 21 -7.12 -13.18 6.88
C TRP A 21 -6.47 -14.39 7.56
N VAL A 22 -6.65 -14.59 8.87
CA VAL A 22 -6.11 -15.77 9.56
C VAL A 22 -6.85 -17.02 9.10
N GLY A 23 -6.09 -18.02 8.66
CA GLY A 23 -6.61 -19.28 8.10
C GLY A 23 -7.03 -19.20 6.62
N SER A 24 -7.17 -18.00 6.04
CA SER A 24 -7.53 -17.81 4.62
C SER A 24 -6.36 -17.29 3.78
N PHE A 25 -5.60 -16.33 4.30
CA PHE A 25 -4.44 -15.72 3.65
C PHE A 25 -3.18 -15.86 4.50
N TYR A 26 -3.28 -15.56 5.80
CA TYR A 26 -2.25 -15.87 6.79
C TYR A 26 -2.41 -17.31 7.25
N PRO A 27 -1.31 -18.08 7.39
CA PRO A 27 -1.33 -19.35 8.11
C PRO A 27 -1.96 -19.18 9.50
N GLU A 28 -2.72 -20.18 9.95
CA GLU A 28 -3.46 -20.13 11.22
C GLU A 28 -2.54 -19.95 12.44
N ASP A 29 -1.33 -20.48 12.36
CA ASP A 29 -0.28 -20.43 13.38
C ASP A 29 0.71 -19.28 13.20
N LEU A 30 0.51 -18.37 12.23
CA LEU A 30 1.42 -17.26 11.97
C LEU A 30 1.34 -16.21 13.12
N PRO A 31 2.45 -15.94 13.83
CA PRO A 31 2.49 -14.89 14.84
C PRO A 31 2.13 -13.51 14.26
N ALA A 32 1.42 -12.68 15.03
CA ALA A 32 1.00 -11.36 14.58
C ALA A 32 2.17 -10.46 14.13
N GLU A 33 3.28 -10.50 14.87
CA GLU A 33 4.51 -9.77 14.55
C GLU A 33 5.14 -10.15 13.20
N TRP A 34 4.85 -11.35 12.67
CA TRP A 34 5.37 -11.80 11.37
C TRP A 34 4.39 -11.51 10.22
N ARG A 35 3.19 -11.01 10.48
CA ARG A 35 2.17 -10.76 9.45
C ARG A 35 2.62 -9.73 8.43
N LEU A 36 3.30 -8.65 8.85
CA LEU A 36 3.84 -7.67 7.90
C LEU A 36 4.94 -8.29 7.02
N ALA A 37 5.81 -9.11 7.61
CA ALA A 37 6.87 -9.83 6.90
C ALA A 37 6.30 -10.83 5.86
N TYR A 38 5.16 -11.45 6.18
CA TYR A 38 4.42 -12.31 5.26
C TYR A 38 3.70 -11.49 4.18
N TYR A 39 2.95 -10.46 4.58
CA TYR A 39 2.15 -9.59 3.71
C TYR A 39 2.95 -9.00 2.55
N ASN A 40 4.15 -8.46 2.82
CA ASN A 40 4.96 -7.79 1.81
C ASN A 40 5.55 -8.73 0.73
N GLN A 41 5.41 -10.03 0.90
CA GLN A 41 5.76 -11.00 -0.15
C GLN A 41 4.72 -11.02 -1.27
N TRP A 42 3.46 -10.71 -0.95
CA TRP A 42 2.32 -10.78 -1.85
C TRP A 42 1.92 -9.40 -2.41
N PHE A 43 2.08 -8.34 -1.62
CA PHE A 43 1.67 -7.00 -1.98
C PHE A 43 2.84 -6.02 -1.86
N ASP A 44 2.84 -4.99 -2.71
CA ASP A 44 3.97 -4.05 -2.83
C ASP A 44 3.79 -2.79 -1.98
N CYS A 45 2.60 -2.57 -1.42
CA CYS A 45 2.37 -1.44 -0.54
C CYS A 45 1.31 -1.72 0.52
N VAL A 46 1.23 -0.84 1.51
CA VAL A 46 0.12 -0.79 2.46
C VAL A 46 -0.24 0.66 2.77
N LEU A 47 -1.55 0.94 2.83
CA LEU A 47 -2.05 2.18 3.39
C LEU A 47 -2.15 2.02 4.91
N VAL A 48 -1.27 2.69 5.65
CA VAL A 48 -1.25 2.67 7.11
C VAL A 48 -2.20 3.73 7.65
N PRO A 49 -3.24 3.35 8.42
CA PRO A 49 -4.18 4.32 8.98
C PRO A 49 -3.52 5.35 9.88
N ALA A 50 -4.06 6.58 9.90
CA ALA A 50 -3.47 7.71 10.62
C ALA A 50 -3.20 7.40 12.10
N HIS A 51 -4.17 6.82 12.78
CA HIS A 51 -4.07 6.47 14.21
C HIS A 51 -2.95 5.48 14.51
N ARG A 52 -2.61 4.59 13.57
CA ARG A 52 -1.62 3.53 13.76
C ARG A 52 -0.21 4.09 13.68
N TRP A 53 0.14 4.77 12.58
CA TRP A 53 1.50 5.28 12.41
C TRP A 53 1.77 6.52 13.28
N MET A 54 0.75 7.33 13.60
CA MET A 54 0.92 8.46 14.53
C MET A 54 1.19 8.01 15.97
N ALA A 55 0.67 6.83 16.36
CA ALA A 55 0.93 6.24 17.68
C ALA A 55 2.25 5.47 17.75
N ALA A 56 2.76 4.96 16.62
CA ALA A 56 3.97 4.15 16.57
C ALA A 56 5.24 4.92 17.00
N ALA A 57 6.12 4.24 17.74
CA ALA A 57 7.44 4.78 18.07
C ALA A 57 8.39 4.72 16.87
N ALA A 58 9.49 5.50 16.89
CA ALA A 58 10.46 5.50 15.79
C ALA A 58 11.06 4.09 15.56
N GLU A 59 11.32 3.38 16.66
CA GLU A 59 11.87 2.02 16.67
C GLU A 59 10.90 1.00 16.06
N GLU A 60 9.59 1.22 16.21
CA GLU A 60 8.57 0.40 15.55
C GLU A 60 8.54 0.62 14.05
N LEU A 61 8.54 1.88 13.60
CA LEU A 61 8.58 2.22 12.19
C LEU A 61 9.89 1.74 11.52
N ALA A 62 11.01 1.82 12.24
CA ALA A 62 12.29 1.27 11.79
C ALA A 62 12.25 -0.26 11.64
N ARG A 63 11.57 -0.97 12.54
CA ARG A 63 11.34 -2.43 12.41
C ARG A 63 10.47 -2.76 11.21
N TRP A 64 9.35 -2.06 11.00
CA TRP A 64 8.52 -2.26 9.80
C TRP A 64 9.32 -2.09 8.51
N ARG A 65 10.21 -1.10 8.47
CA ARG A 65 11.13 -0.93 7.35
C ARG A 65 12.11 -2.11 7.21
N ALA A 66 12.67 -2.62 8.30
CA ALA A 66 13.63 -3.72 8.26
C ALA A 66 12.98 -5.05 7.83
N ASP A 67 11.74 -5.30 8.25
CA ASP A 67 11.04 -6.59 8.07
C ASP A 67 10.37 -6.73 6.68
N THR A 68 10.48 -5.71 5.83
CA THR A 68 9.85 -5.68 4.50
C THR A 68 10.89 -5.70 3.39
N LEU A 69 10.48 -6.06 2.17
CA LEU A 69 11.35 -6.02 0.99
C LEU A 69 11.62 -4.57 0.53
N ASP A 70 12.75 -4.33 -0.15
CA ASP A 70 13.16 -2.98 -0.60
C ASP A 70 12.16 -2.29 -1.54
N ARG A 71 11.40 -3.08 -2.29
CA ARG A 71 10.34 -2.58 -3.18
C ARG A 71 9.07 -2.16 -2.44
N PHE A 72 8.91 -2.58 -1.18
CA PHE A 72 7.69 -2.33 -0.42
C PHE A 72 7.55 -0.85 -0.07
N ARG A 73 6.31 -0.35 -0.06
CA ARG A 73 5.99 1.05 0.20
C ARG A 73 4.95 1.19 1.30
N PHE A 74 5.24 2.05 2.27
CA PHE A 74 4.28 2.48 3.28
C PHE A 74 3.66 3.79 2.83
N VAL A 75 2.35 3.76 2.57
CA VAL A 75 1.55 4.96 2.31
C VAL A 75 0.89 5.36 3.63
N LEU A 76 1.15 6.56 4.12
CA LEU A 76 0.65 7.02 5.41
C LEU A 76 -0.61 7.84 5.20
N GLU A 77 -1.74 7.36 5.75
CA GLU A 77 -2.97 8.13 5.76
C GLU A 77 -2.81 9.36 6.66
N THR A 78 -3.29 10.51 6.20
CA THR A 78 -3.33 11.74 6.97
C THR A 78 -4.76 12.27 7.02
N GLY A 79 -5.12 12.86 8.15
CA GLY A 79 -6.41 13.52 8.32
C GLY A 79 -6.42 14.94 7.73
N PRO A 80 -7.50 15.70 7.97
CA PRO A 80 -7.60 17.09 7.53
C PRO A 80 -6.66 18.03 8.30
N GLN A 81 -6.17 17.60 9.45
CA GLN A 81 -5.23 18.37 10.25
C GLN A 81 -3.79 18.13 9.77
N PRO A 82 -2.92 19.15 9.85
CA PRO A 82 -1.50 18.96 9.57
C PRO A 82 -0.90 17.85 10.42
N VAL A 83 -0.03 17.06 9.83
CA VAL A 83 0.75 16.05 10.56
C VAL A 83 1.64 16.76 11.59
N PRO A 84 1.57 16.40 12.88
CA PRO A 84 2.47 16.94 13.90
C PRO A 84 3.93 16.68 13.57
N GLU A 85 4.82 17.62 13.89
CA GLU A 85 6.24 17.53 13.55
C GLU A 85 6.90 16.31 14.21
N GLU A 86 6.53 15.96 15.45
CA GLU A 86 7.07 14.76 16.11
C GLU A 86 6.63 13.46 15.41
N ALA A 87 5.41 13.44 14.86
CA ALA A 87 4.92 12.30 14.10
C ALA A 87 5.64 12.20 12.74
N ARG A 88 5.88 13.35 12.08
CA ARG A 88 6.69 13.44 10.86
C ARG A 88 8.14 12.97 11.09
N ALA A 89 8.77 13.40 12.18
CA ALA A 89 10.12 13.00 12.53
C ALA A 89 10.23 11.47 12.74
N ARG A 90 9.27 10.86 13.45
CA ARG A 90 9.22 9.40 13.62
C ARG A 90 9.03 8.68 12.28
N ALA A 91 8.13 9.16 11.42
CA ALA A 91 7.88 8.59 10.10
C ALA A 91 9.11 8.57 9.17
N ALA A 92 10.08 9.48 9.37
CA ALA A 92 11.35 9.45 8.63
C ALA A 92 12.13 8.13 8.82
N SER A 93 11.85 7.36 9.88
CA SER A 93 12.43 6.04 10.12
C SER A 93 12.11 5.03 9.00
N LEU A 94 11.01 5.21 8.28
CA LEU A 94 10.64 4.42 7.09
C LEU A 94 11.58 4.67 5.90
N GLY A 95 12.31 5.79 5.90
CA GLY A 95 13.31 6.16 4.89
C GLY A 95 12.80 6.05 3.45
N PRO A 96 13.52 5.35 2.54
CA PRO A 96 13.14 5.26 1.12
C PRO A 96 11.89 4.43 0.88
N LYS A 97 11.36 3.72 1.89
CA LYS A 97 10.10 2.97 1.81
C LYS A 97 8.89 3.82 2.15
N LEU A 98 9.08 5.06 2.63
CA LEU A 98 8.00 6.01 2.77
C LEU A 98 7.53 6.42 1.37
N GLY A 99 6.32 5.98 0.99
CA GLY A 99 5.74 6.26 -0.32
C GLY A 99 5.14 7.65 -0.39
N MET A 100 3.96 7.82 0.21
CA MET A 100 3.20 9.08 0.18
C MET A 100 2.52 9.36 1.51
N TRP A 101 2.37 10.65 1.82
CA TRP A 101 1.42 11.17 2.79
C TRP A 101 0.09 11.42 2.09
N TYR A 102 -0.91 10.60 2.33
CA TYR A 102 -2.19 10.71 1.64
C TYR A 102 -3.16 11.59 2.44
N PRO A 103 -3.53 12.79 1.96
CA PRO A 103 -4.67 13.50 2.54
C PRO A 103 -5.95 12.73 2.20
N THR A 104 -6.96 12.83 3.06
CA THR A 104 -8.34 12.57 2.63
C THR A 104 -8.71 13.59 1.53
N LYS A 105 -8.44 13.23 0.27
CA LYS A 105 -8.61 13.97 -1.00
C LYS A 105 -7.58 15.10 -1.31
N GLY A 106 -6.87 14.89 -2.43
CA GLY A 106 -6.34 15.95 -3.32
C GLY A 106 -4.87 16.35 -3.12
N GLY A 107 -4.03 16.09 -4.13
CA GLY A 107 -2.66 16.64 -4.22
C GLY A 107 -1.80 15.95 -5.30
N GLY A 108 -1.01 16.73 -6.07
CA GLY A 108 -0.26 16.30 -7.26
C GLY A 108 1.01 15.47 -7.01
N GLY A 109 0.97 14.54 -6.05
CA GLY A 109 2.00 13.53 -5.79
C GLY A 109 1.68 12.19 -6.46
N PRO A 110 2.32 11.08 -6.01
CA PRO A 110 1.87 9.73 -6.34
C PRO A 110 0.36 9.60 -6.13
N ARG A 111 -0.32 8.80 -6.94
CA ARG A 111 -1.77 8.69 -6.85
C ARG A 111 -2.15 7.57 -5.89
N LEU A 112 -3.19 7.77 -5.08
CA LEU A 112 -3.88 6.66 -4.43
C LEU A 112 -5.23 6.47 -5.14
N GLU A 113 -5.47 5.25 -5.60
CA GLU A 113 -6.69 4.83 -6.26
C GLU A 113 -7.32 3.70 -5.44
N TRP A 114 -8.63 3.78 -5.23
CA TRP A 114 -9.34 2.69 -4.58
C TRP A 114 -9.73 1.62 -5.59
N LEU A 115 -9.66 0.36 -5.17
CA LEU A 115 -10.42 -0.71 -5.82
C LEU A 115 -11.90 -0.50 -5.52
N LEU A 116 -12.70 -0.49 -6.58
CA LEU A 116 -14.10 -0.13 -6.49
C LEU A 116 -14.94 -1.36 -6.10
N PRO A 117 -15.86 -1.25 -5.14
CA PRO A 117 -16.77 -2.35 -4.82
C PRO A 117 -17.56 -2.79 -6.05
N GLY A 118 -17.57 -4.10 -6.32
CA GLY A 118 -18.33 -4.68 -7.44
C GLY A 118 -17.74 -4.47 -8.84
N GLU A 119 -16.55 -3.87 -8.96
CA GLU A 119 -15.83 -3.73 -10.23
C GLU A 119 -15.30 -5.10 -10.71
N ASP A 120 -15.68 -5.48 -11.93
CA ASP A 120 -15.20 -6.71 -12.55
C ASP A 120 -13.78 -6.55 -13.14
N MET A 121 -13.10 -7.67 -13.41
CA MET A 121 -11.71 -7.67 -13.90
C MET A 121 -11.53 -6.97 -15.25
N LYS A 122 -12.56 -6.94 -16.12
CA LYS A 122 -12.48 -6.29 -17.42
C LYS A 122 -12.56 -4.78 -17.27
N GLN A 123 -13.47 -4.30 -16.43
CA GLN A 123 -13.60 -2.89 -16.06
C GLN A 123 -12.32 -2.39 -15.40
N LEU A 124 -11.81 -3.14 -14.42
CA LEU A 124 -10.55 -2.84 -13.75
C LEU A 124 -9.39 -2.79 -14.75
N ALA A 125 -9.24 -3.77 -15.64
CA ALA A 125 -8.17 -3.77 -16.65
C ALA A 125 -8.21 -2.53 -17.56
N ALA A 126 -9.41 -2.08 -17.95
CA ALA A 126 -9.56 -0.86 -18.74
C ALA A 126 -9.12 0.38 -17.94
N ARG A 127 -9.49 0.47 -16.66
CA ARG A 127 -9.10 1.56 -15.77
C ARG A 127 -7.59 1.58 -15.51
N LEU A 128 -6.97 0.42 -15.25
CA LEU A 128 -5.53 0.30 -15.02
C LEU A 128 -4.72 0.75 -16.24
N ARG A 129 -5.14 0.40 -17.46
CA ARG A 129 -4.49 0.92 -18.68
C ARG A 129 -4.62 2.44 -18.80
N ALA A 130 -5.80 2.98 -18.47
CA ALA A 130 -6.00 4.43 -18.49
C ALA A 130 -5.15 5.15 -17.44
N LEU A 131 -4.96 4.55 -16.26
CA LEU A 131 -4.07 5.07 -15.21
C LEU A 131 -2.60 4.99 -15.63
N ALA A 132 -2.18 3.84 -16.17
CA ALA A 132 -0.83 3.65 -16.69
C ALA A 132 -0.49 4.60 -17.84
N GLY A 133 -1.45 5.09 -18.61
CA GLY A 133 -1.20 6.10 -19.64
C GLY A 133 -0.80 7.49 -19.09
N GLN A 134 -0.97 7.77 -17.80
CA GLN A 134 -0.95 9.15 -17.26
C GLN A 134 0.37 9.63 -16.65
N GLY A 135 1.34 8.77 -16.37
CA GLY A 135 2.71 9.20 -16.00
C GLY A 135 3.10 8.93 -14.57
N HIS A 136 2.13 8.55 -13.74
CA HIS A 136 2.25 8.65 -12.30
C HIS A 136 2.37 7.27 -11.65
N GLU A 137 3.25 7.17 -10.66
CA GLU A 137 3.22 6.07 -9.70
C GLU A 137 1.84 6.05 -9.02
N THR A 138 1.23 4.86 -8.94
CA THR A 138 -0.13 4.69 -8.44
C THR A 138 -0.17 3.60 -7.37
N TYR A 139 -0.71 3.92 -6.21
CA TYR A 139 -1.02 2.99 -5.13
C TYR A 139 -2.49 2.58 -5.23
N LEU A 140 -2.75 1.35 -5.64
CA LEU A 140 -4.07 0.78 -5.78
C LEU A 140 -4.45 0.00 -4.52
N ILE A 141 -5.40 0.54 -3.74
CA ILE A 141 -5.71 0.06 -2.40
C ILE A 141 -7.08 -0.62 -2.34
N GLY A 142 -7.13 -1.83 -1.79
CA GLY A 142 -8.37 -2.55 -1.46
C GLY A 142 -9.13 -1.93 -0.30
N GLN A 143 -10.44 -1.72 -0.47
CA GLN A 143 -11.32 -1.21 0.59
C GLN A 143 -11.83 -2.32 1.53
N SER A 144 -11.91 -3.55 1.05
CA SER A 144 -12.31 -4.72 1.83
C SER A 144 -11.11 -5.60 2.13
N PRO A 145 -11.12 -6.34 3.25
CA PRO A 145 -10.06 -7.29 3.54
C PRO A 145 -10.30 -8.61 2.79
N ASP A 146 -10.26 -8.55 1.46
CA ASP A 146 -10.33 -9.70 0.56
C ASP A 146 -8.97 -9.89 -0.13
N ALA A 147 -8.11 -10.69 0.51
CA ALA A 147 -6.76 -10.95 0.01
C ALA A 147 -6.77 -11.75 -1.30
N GLU A 148 -7.79 -12.59 -1.54
CA GLU A 148 -7.91 -13.36 -2.78
C GLU A 148 -8.25 -12.44 -3.96
N TYR A 149 -9.15 -11.48 -3.76
CA TYR A 149 -9.39 -10.42 -4.74
C TYR A 149 -8.13 -9.62 -5.03
N LEU A 150 -7.40 -9.18 -3.99
CA LEU A 150 -6.14 -8.44 -4.18
C LEU A 150 -5.10 -9.26 -4.97
N ASN A 151 -4.95 -10.55 -4.69
CA ASN A 151 -4.07 -11.43 -5.46
C ASN A 151 -4.48 -11.53 -6.93
N ARG A 152 -5.79 -11.63 -7.23
CA ARG A 152 -6.28 -11.60 -8.61
C ARG A 152 -5.95 -10.27 -9.31
N VAL A 153 -5.98 -9.16 -8.59
CA VAL A 153 -5.56 -7.84 -9.10
C VAL A 153 -4.06 -7.82 -9.41
N VAL A 154 -3.22 -8.39 -8.54
CA VAL A 154 -1.77 -8.54 -8.79
C VAL A 154 -1.53 -9.38 -10.05
N THR A 155 -2.16 -10.56 -10.16
CA THR A 155 -2.06 -11.40 -11.37
C THR A 155 -2.49 -10.64 -12.63
N LEU A 156 -3.55 -9.82 -12.54
CA LEU A 156 -4.02 -9.02 -13.66
C LEU A 156 -2.95 -8.00 -14.11
N LEU A 157 -2.29 -7.30 -13.18
CA LEU A 157 -1.21 -6.36 -13.51
C LEU A 157 -0.03 -7.05 -14.21
N GLU A 158 0.37 -8.23 -13.72
CA GLU A 158 1.44 -9.04 -14.34
C GLU A 158 1.11 -9.42 -15.79
N LEU A 159 -0.14 -9.84 -16.05
CA LEU A 159 -0.64 -10.16 -17.39
C LEU A 159 -0.68 -8.93 -18.30
N LEU A 160 -1.01 -7.76 -17.74
CA LEU A 160 -1.04 -6.49 -18.45
C LEU A 160 0.35 -5.87 -18.64
N ARG A 161 1.38 -6.38 -17.95
CA ARG A 161 2.75 -5.82 -17.89
C ARG A 161 2.75 -4.38 -17.34
N LEU A 162 1.94 -4.12 -16.32
CA LEU A 162 1.80 -2.85 -15.63
C LEU A 162 2.38 -2.88 -14.21
#